data_AF-A0A964DU48-F1
#
_entry.id   AF-A0A964DU48-F1
#
_cell.length_a   1.000
_cell.length_b   1.000
_cell.length_c   1.000
_cell.angle_alpha   90.00
_cell.angle_beta   90.00
_cell.angle_gamma   90.00
#
_symmetry.space_group_name_H-M   'P 1'
#
loop_
_entity.id
_entity.type
_entity.pdbx_description
1 polymer ?
#
loop_
_entity_poly.entity_id
_entity_poly.type
_entity_poly.pdbx_seq_one_letter_code
_entity_poly.pdbx_strand_id
1 'polypeptide(L)'
;LWAGFIHMVWRDPAMHATHERSYLRYRDLLQAHIASALDEAGRAVPPQEARTLAIACNAVLDGLWLEAGALPEAFGKGELVRIGLRSVGAILGLELSSDEAGA
;
A
#
# COMPACT_ATOMS: atom_id res chain seq x y z
N LEU A 1 12.63 11.65 -7.32
CA LEU A 1 12.93 11.22 -5.93
C LEU A 1 12.77 9.70 -5.75
N TRP A 2 11.68 9.07 -6.22
CA TRP A 2 11.50 7.60 -6.22
C TRP A 2 12.57 6.79 -6.98
N ALA A 3 13.01 7.23 -8.16
CA ALA A 3 14.00 6.51 -8.97
C ALA A 3 15.39 6.38 -8.30
N GLY A 4 15.75 7.29 -7.40
CA GLY A 4 17.08 7.31 -6.76
C GLY A 4 17.27 6.22 -5.68
N PHE A 5 16.20 5.83 -4.98
CA PHE A 5 16.25 4.82 -3.90
C PHE A 5 16.33 3.38 -4.45
N ILE A 6 15.64 3.11 -5.56
CA ILE A 6 15.69 1.80 -6.23
C ILE A 6 17.10 1.50 -6.79
N HIS A 7 17.87 2.52 -7.17
CA HIS A 7 19.23 2.35 -7.69
C HIS A 7 20.21 1.67 -6.71
N MET A 8 19.97 1.69 -5.39
CA MET A 8 20.79 0.96 -4.42
C MET A 8 20.41 -0.53 -4.29
N VAL A 9 19.12 -0.88 -4.40
CA VAL A 9 18.64 -2.27 -4.30
C VAL A 9 19.17 -3.15 -5.44
N TRP A 10 19.46 -2.54 -6.59
CA TRP A 10 19.88 -3.24 -7.81
C TRP A 10 21.35 -3.67 -7.83
N ARG A 11 22.19 -3.21 -6.88
CA ARG A 11 23.63 -3.49 -6.91
C ARG A 11 24.04 -4.86 -6.36
N ASP A 12 23.16 -5.54 -5.63
CA ASP A 12 23.41 -6.87 -5.10
C ASP A 12 22.30 -7.84 -5.54
N PRO A 13 22.61 -8.87 -6.35
CA PRO A 13 21.63 -9.87 -6.80
C PRO A 13 20.89 -10.59 -5.67
N ALA A 14 21.53 -10.80 -4.51
CA ALA A 14 20.90 -11.43 -3.35
C ALA A 14 19.90 -10.48 -2.67
N MET A 15 20.21 -9.18 -2.62
CA MET A 15 19.26 -8.16 -2.13
C MET A 15 18.09 -8.00 -3.09
N HIS A 16 18.32 -8.02 -4.40
CA HIS A 16 17.26 -7.98 -5.41
C HIS A 16 16.30 -9.17 -5.27
N ALA A 17 16.81 -10.40 -5.17
CA ALA A 17 15.99 -11.60 -4.99
C ALA A 17 15.19 -11.59 -3.67
N THR A 18 15.74 -10.99 -2.61
CA THR A 18 15.05 -10.81 -1.33
C THR A 18 13.94 -9.77 -1.43
N HIS A 19 14.23 -8.65 -2.11
CA HIS A 19 13.26 -7.59 -2.36
C HIS A 19 12.09 -8.09 -3.22
N GLU A 20 12.37 -8.74 -4.35
CA GLU A 20 11.35 -9.31 -5.24
C GLU A 20 10.40 -10.25 -4.49
N ARG A 21 10.95 -11.18 -3.71
CA ARG A 21 10.15 -12.12 -2.92
C ARG A 21 9.26 -11.43 -1.89
N SER A 22 9.82 -10.45 -1.19
CA SER A 22 9.11 -9.72 -0.14
C SER A 22 8.01 -8.84 -0.73
N TYR A 23 8.33 -8.13 -1.81
CA TYR A 23 7.39 -7.30 -2.56
C TYR A 23 6.24 -8.14 -3.13
N LEU A 24 6.54 -9.25 -3.82
CA LEU A 24 5.51 -10.12 -4.40
C LEU A 24 4.59 -10.67 -3.33
N ARG A 25 5.15 -11.16 -2.21
CA ARG A 25 4.35 -11.65 -1.07
C ARG A 25 3.43 -10.58 -0.51
N TYR A 26 3.93 -9.37 -0.26
CA TYR A 26 3.11 -8.28 0.27
C TYR A 26 2.00 -7.88 -0.70
N ARG A 27 2.33 -7.70 -1.99
CA ARG A 27 1.36 -7.35 -3.02
C ARG A 27 0.30 -8.44 -3.22
N ASP A 28 0.66 -9.72 -3.16
CA ASP A 28 -0.29 -10.83 -3.25
C ASP A 28 -1.25 -10.87 -2.05
N LEU A 29 -0.75 -10.61 -0.83
CA LEU A 29 -1.60 -10.48 0.36
C LEU A 29 -2.55 -9.28 0.24
N LEU A 30 -2.04 -8.12 -0.17
CA LEU A 30 -2.84 -6.92 -0.38
C LEU A 30 -3.91 -7.15 -1.46
N GLN A 31 -3.56 -7.83 -2.56
CA GLN A 31 -4.50 -8.21 -3.61
C GLN A 31 -5.63 -9.09 -3.09
N ALA A 32 -5.32 -10.08 -2.25
CA ALA A 32 -6.33 -10.95 -1.65
C ALA A 32 -7.29 -10.17 -0.75
N HIS A 33 -6.76 -9.27 0.10
CA HIS A 33 -7.59 -8.42 0.95
C HIS A 33 -8.47 -7.46 0.16
N ILE A 34 -7.94 -6.84 -0.89
CA ILE A 34 -8.71 -5.96 -1.78
C ILE A 34 -9.84 -6.74 -2.47
N ALA A 35 -9.55 -7.93 -2.99
CA ALA A 35 -10.56 -8.77 -3.62
C ALA A 35 -11.69 -9.13 -2.65
N SER A 36 -11.36 -9.52 -1.40
CA SER A 36 -12.35 -9.82 -0.36
C SER A 36 -13.20 -8.60 -0.02
N ALA A 37 -12.57 -7.46 0.25
CA ALA A 37 -13.30 -6.25 0.63
C ALA A 37 -14.25 -5.76 -0.49
N LEU A 38 -13.85 -5.89 -1.75
CA LEU A 38 -14.69 -5.55 -2.89
C LEU A 38 -15.84 -6.55 -3.08
N ASP A 39 -15.60 -7.84 -2.86
CA ASP A 39 -16.64 -8.88 -2.90
C ASP A 39 -17.69 -8.65 -1.80
N GLU A 40 -17.26 -8.38 -0.57
CA GLU A 40 -18.11 -8.01 0.57
C GLU A 40 -18.95 -6.76 0.29
N ALA A 41 -18.41 -5.81 -0.47
CA ALA A 41 -19.11 -4.61 -0.93
C ALA A 41 -20.02 -4.85 -2.16
N GLY A 42 -20.20 -6.11 -2.60
CA GLY A 42 -21.02 -6.45 -3.78
C GLY A 42 -20.40 -6.05 -5.12
N ARG A 43 -19.08 -5.81 -5.16
CA ARG A 43 -18.32 -5.33 -6.32
C ARG A 43 -17.18 -6.28 -6.66
N ALA A 44 -17.44 -7.59 -6.69
CA ALA A 44 -16.44 -8.58 -7.08
C ALA A 44 -15.76 -8.21 -8.41
N VAL A 45 -14.43 -8.20 -8.41
CA VAL A 45 -13.61 -7.84 -9.58
C VAL A 45 -12.77 -9.03 -10.06
N PRO A 46 -12.43 -9.10 -11.36
CA PRO A 46 -11.53 -10.14 -11.86
C PRO A 46 -10.12 -10.01 -11.24
N PRO A 47 -9.35 -11.11 -11.14
CA PRO A 47 -8.03 -11.10 -10.49
C PRO A 47 -7.03 -10.09 -11.05
N GLN A 48 -7.09 -9.78 -12.34
CA GLN A 48 -6.21 -8.80 -12.99
C GLN A 48 -6.51 -7.36 -12.57
N GLU A 49 -7.78 -7.05 -12.31
CA GLU A 49 -8.19 -5.76 -11.78
C GLU A 49 -7.80 -5.64 -10.30
N ALA A 50 -8.06 -6.67 -9.50
CA ALA A 50 -7.58 -6.73 -8.11
C ALA A 50 -6.05 -6.54 -8.02
N ARG A 51 -5.29 -7.14 -8.93
CA ARG A 51 -3.83 -6.96 -9.01
C ARG A 51 -3.45 -5.51 -9.30
N THR A 52 -4.13 -4.86 -10.24
CA THR A 52 -3.88 -3.46 -10.58
C THR A 52 -4.16 -2.54 -9.38
N LEU A 53 -5.29 -2.75 -8.70
CA LEU A 53 -5.65 -2.02 -7.48
C LEU A 53 -4.64 -2.24 -6.37
N ALA A 54 -4.15 -3.47 -6.18
CA ALA A 54 -3.12 -3.79 -5.18
C ALA A 54 -1.81 -3.05 -5.45
N ILE A 55 -1.37 -2.97 -6.71
CA ILE A 55 -0.17 -2.21 -7.09
C ILE A 55 -0.36 -0.72 -6.81
N ALA A 56 -1.52 -0.15 -7.18
CA ALA A 56 -1.82 1.26 -6.94
C ALA A 56 -1.86 1.59 -5.44
N CYS A 57 -2.54 0.77 -4.64
CA CYS A 57 -2.61 0.94 -3.19
C CYS A 57 -1.23 0.80 -2.54
N ASN A 58 -0.45 -0.21 -2.94
CA ASN A 58 0.92 -0.39 -2.46
C ASN A 58 1.79 0.84 -2.76
N ALA A 59 1.70 1.41 -3.97
CA ALA A 59 2.48 2.59 -4.34
C ALA A 59 2.14 3.81 -3.48
N VAL A 60 0.88 4.00 -3.10
CA VAL A 60 0.47 5.06 -2.17
C VAL A 60 1.05 4.83 -0.78
N LEU A 61 0.93 3.60 -0.25
CA LEU A 61 1.44 3.25 1.07
C LEU A 61 2.96 3.41 1.16
N ASP A 62 3.70 2.97 0.14
CA ASP A 62 5.14 3.14 0.05
C ASP A 62 5.54 4.62 -0.03
N GLY A 63 4.77 5.44 -0.77
CA GLY A 63 4.97 6.89 -0.82
C GLY A 63 4.81 7.55 0.55
N LEU A 64 3.75 7.20 1.28
CA LEU A 64 3.53 7.69 2.64
C LEU A 64 4.64 7.24 3.61
N TRP A 65 5.06 5.99 3.51
CA TRP A 65 6.16 5.45 4.30
C TRP A 65 7.47 6.20 4.03
N LEU A 66 7.75 6.54 2.77
CA LEU A 66 8.95 7.29 2.38
C LEU A 66 8.93 8.71 2.93
N GLU A 67 7.83 9.45 2.76
CA GLU A 67 7.70 10.82 3.28
C GLU A 67 7.83 10.84 4.81
N ALA A 68 7.18 9.90 5.50
CA ALA A 68 7.26 9.73 6.95
C ALA A 68 8.67 9.36 7.42
N GLY A 69 9.37 8.50 6.68
CA GLY A 69 10.74 8.11 6.99
C GLY A 69 11.74 9.25 6.76
N ALA A 70 11.46 10.15 5.81
CA ALA A 70 12.31 11.29 5.49
C ALA A 70 12.17 12.45 6.49
N LEU A 71 10.95 12.71 6.98
CA LEU A 71 10.69 13.77 7.95
C LEU A 71 9.56 13.37 8.92
N PRO A 72 9.85 12.53 9.93
CA PRO A 72 8.81 11.98 10.80
C PRO A 72 8.03 13.06 11.56
N GLU A 73 8.70 14.18 11.89
CA GLU A 73 8.16 15.26 12.72
C GLU A 73 7.18 16.17 11.97
N ALA A 74 7.07 16.00 10.64
CA ALA A 74 6.12 16.76 9.82
C ALA A 74 4.69 16.24 9.90
N PHE A 75 4.47 15.05 10.49
CA PHE A 75 3.17 14.40 10.53
C PHE A 75 2.61 14.36 11.94
N GLY A 76 1.36 14.78 12.09
CA GLY A 76 0.62 14.67 13.34
C GLY A 76 0.28 13.23 13.71
N LYS A 77 -0.13 13.01 14.97
CA LYS A 77 -0.53 11.68 15.46
C LYS A 77 -1.65 11.08 14.59
N GLY A 78 -1.39 9.90 14.05
CA GLY A 78 -2.32 9.14 13.20
C GLY A 78 -2.61 9.77 11.82
N GLU A 79 -1.91 10.84 11.44
CA GLU A 79 -2.16 11.54 10.18
C GLU A 79 -1.88 10.63 8.97
N LEU A 80 -0.74 9.94 8.96
CA LEU A 80 -0.38 9.01 7.88
C LEU A 80 -1.40 7.88 7.72
N VAL A 81 -1.92 7.34 8.83
CA VAL A 81 -2.96 6.30 8.80
C VAL A 81 -4.24 6.84 8.18
N ARG A 82 -4.69 8.04 8.58
CA ARG A 82 -5.87 8.68 7.99
C ARG A 82 -5.70 8.96 6.50
N ILE A 83 -4.53 9.45 6.08
CA ILE A 83 -4.23 9.70 4.67
C ILE A 83 -4.22 8.38 3.89
N GLY A 84 -3.60 7.33 4.43
CA GLY A 84 -3.55 6.01 3.84
C GLY A 84 -4.95 5.42 3.63
N LEU A 85 -5.78 5.37 4.68
CA LEU A 85 -7.15 4.87 4.62
C LEU A 85 -8.00 5.65 3.60
N ARG A 86 -7.94 6.99 3.63
CA ARG A 86 -8.70 7.81 2.68
C ARG A 86 -8.24 7.60 1.24
N SER A 87 -6.94 7.53 1.01
CA SER A 87 -6.37 7.39 -0.34
C SER A 87 -6.65 6.02 -0.93
N VAL A 88 -6.43 4.96 -0.15
CA VAL A 88 -6.75 3.57 -0.53
C VAL A 88 -8.26 3.42 -0.71
N GLY A 89 -9.07 3.93 0.21
CA GLY A 89 -10.52 3.93 0.09
C GLY A 89 -11.00 4.60 -1.19
N ALA A 90 -10.45 5.77 -1.53
CA ALA A 90 -10.77 6.45 -2.79
C ALA A 90 -10.37 5.64 -4.04
N ILE A 91 -9.21 4.96 -4.04
CA ILE A 91 -8.79 4.09 -5.15
C ILE A 91 -9.74 2.91 -5.32
N LEU A 92 -10.20 2.32 -4.21
CA LEU A 92 -11.09 1.16 -4.21
C LEU A 92 -12.56 1.55 -4.42
N GLY A 93 -12.92 2.82 -4.21
CA GLY A 93 -14.30 3.26 -4.09
C GLY A 93 -14.99 2.66 -2.86
N LEU A 94 -14.27 2.57 -1.74
CA LEU A 94 -14.74 2.08 -0.44
C LEU A 94 -14.50 3.16 0.62
N GLU A 95 -15.42 3.27 1.58
CA GLU A 95 -15.19 4.07 2.79
C GLU A 95 -14.42 3.21 3.80
N LEU A 96 -13.14 3.53 4.00
CA LEU A 96 -12.28 2.84 4.96
C LEU A 96 -12.07 3.70 6.20
N SER A 97 -12.29 3.12 7.38
CA SER A 97 -12.07 3.80 8.65
C SER A 97 -11.30 2.89 9.61
N SER A 98 -10.55 3.49 10.53
CA SER A 98 -9.89 2.77 11.63
C SER A 98 -10.88 2.63 12.79
N ASP A 99 -11.08 1.41 13.30
CA ASP A 99 -11.92 1.15 14.49
C ASP A 99 -11.43 1.85 15.78
N GLU A 100 -10.25 2.46 15.78
CA GLU A 100 -9.65 3.16 16.93
C GLU A 100 -10.29 4.54 17.27
N ALA A 101 -11.41 4.92 16.65
CA ALA A 101 -12.11 6.16 16.98
C ALA A 101 -13.03 6.07 18.23
N GLY A 102 -12.97 4.97 18.98
CA GLY A 102 -13.89 4.67 20.10
C GLY A 102 -13.27 4.05 21.34
N ALA A 103 -12.09 4.50 21.78
CA ALA A 103 -11.53 4.17 23.11
C ALA A 103 -10.88 5.38 23.78
#